data_AF-W4QGT4-F1
#
_entry.id   AF-W4QGT4-F1
#
_cell.length_a   1.000
_cell.length_b   1.000
_cell.length_c   1.000
_cell.angle_alpha   90.00
_cell.angle_beta   90.00
_cell.angle_gamma   90.00
#
_symmetry.space_group_name_H-M   'P 1'
#
loop_
_entity.id
_entity.type
_entity.pdbx_description
1 polymer ?
#
loop_
_entity_poly.entity_id
_entity_poly.type
_entity_poly.pdbx_seq_one_letter_code
_entity_poly.pdbx_strand_id
1 'polypeptide(L)' 'MEEINKKLNEDSHPIIDKHIFLKFLGSATMGVLESYVLEEVDSDIEAVATQVVQLYTKVIKT' A
#
# COMPACT_ATOMS: atom_id res chain seq x y z
N MET A 1 -24.22 0.10 -5.96
CA MET A 1 -23.10 -0.88 -5.99
C MET A 1 -22.84 -1.40 -7.39
N GLU A 2 -23.87 -1.83 -8.11
CA GLU A 2 -23.75 -2.39 -9.47
C GLU A 2 -23.21 -1.37 -10.51
N GLU A 3 -23.65 -0.12 -10.42
CA GLU A 3 -23.22 0.97 -11.31
C GLU A 3 -21.78 1.45 -11.03
N ILE A 4 -21.30 1.26 -9.79
CA ILE A 4 -19.91 1.57 -9.39
C ILE A 4 -18.97 0.50 -9.96
N ASN A 5 -19.37 -0.78 -9.87
CA ASN A 5 -18.63 -1.88 -10.46
C ASN A 5 -18.54 -1.79 -11.99
N LYS A 6 -19.58 -1.27 -12.65
CA LYS A 6 -19.57 -1.03 -14.10
C LYS A 6 -18.56 0.04 -14.51
N LYS A 7 -18.53 1.18 -13.80
CA LYS A 7 -17.57 2.28 -14.06
C LYS A 7 -16.12 1.90 -13.77
N LEU A 8 -15.88 1.01 -12.79
CA LEU A 8 -14.54 0.49 -12.49
C LEU A 8 -14.00 -0.46 -13.58
N ASN A 9 -14.87 -1.15 -14.32
CA ASN A 9 -14.46 -2.11 -15.36
C ASN A 9 -14.27 -1.47 -16.74
N GLU A 10 -14.90 -0.33 -17.03
CA GLU A 10 -14.84 0.32 -18.35
C GLU A 10 -13.56 1.18 -18.53
N ASP A 11 -12.93 1.64 -17.44
CA ASP A 11 -11.76 2.55 -17.44
C ASP A 11 -10.46 1.88 -16.94
N SER A 12 -10.30 0.55 -17.05
CA SER A 12 -9.05 -0.11 -16.63
C SER A 12 -7.90 0.26 -17.57
N HIS A 13 -7.22 1.37 -17.26
CA HIS A 13 -5.96 1.77 -17.85
C HIS A 13 -4.84 1.17 -17.00
N PRO A 14 -4.25 0.02 -17.38
CA PRO A 14 -3.40 -0.77 -16.49
C PRO A 14 -2.14 -0.02 -16.03
N ILE A 15 -1.75 1.01 -16.78
CA ILE A 15 -0.62 1.90 -16.49
C ILE A 15 -0.99 2.91 -15.40
N ILE A 16 -2.21 3.47 -15.44
CA ILE A 16 -2.73 4.43 -14.44
C ILE A 16 -2.93 3.71 -13.11
N ASP A 17 -3.50 2.49 -13.15
CA ASP A 17 -3.70 1.66 -11.98
C ASP A 17 -2.37 1.32 -11.29
N LYS A 18 -1.35 0.95 -12.07
CA LYS A 18 0.00 0.70 -11.53
C LYS A 18 0.62 1.93 -10.90
N HIS A 19 0.43 3.12 -11.47
CA HIS A 19 1.02 4.34 -10.94
C HIS A 19 0.34 4.83 -9.66
N ILE A 20 -1.00 4.78 -9.62
CA ILE A 20 -1.79 5.03 -8.40
C ILE A 20 -1.39 4.03 -7.31
N PHE A 21 -1.26 2.77 -7.70
CA PHE A 21 -0.86 1.71 -6.79
C PHE A 21 0.53 1.94 -6.18
N LEU A 22 1.54 2.26 -6.99
CA LEU A 22 2.89 2.56 -6.50
C LEU A 22 2.92 3.78 -5.56
N LYS A 23 2.09 4.80 -5.84
CA LYS A 23 1.94 5.95 -4.92
C LYS A 23 1.37 5.53 -3.58
N PHE A 24 0.30 4.74 -3.57
CA PHE A 24 -0.31 4.23 -2.34
C PHE A 24 0.70 3.42 -1.52
N LEU A 25 1.42 2.50 -2.16
CA LEU A 25 2.41 1.65 -1.51
C LEU A 25 3.58 2.45 -0.92
N GLY A 26 4.06 3.47 -1.65
CA GLY A 26 5.07 4.40 -1.17
C GLY A 26 4.59 5.17 0.06
N SER A 27 3.37 5.73 0.02
CA SER A 27 2.77 6.46 1.15
C SER A 27 2.56 5.58 2.38
N ALA A 28 2.07 4.35 2.21
CA ALA A 28 1.89 3.40 3.31
C ALA A 28 3.22 3.00 3.95
N THR A 29 4.26 2.78 3.14
CA THR A 29 5.61 2.48 3.63
C THR A 29 6.19 3.67 4.41
N MET A 30 6.01 4.90 3.91
CA MET A 30 6.46 6.12 4.58
C MET A 30 5.81 6.26 5.96
N GLY A 31 4.49 6.07 6.07
CA GLY A 31 3.79 6.19 7.36
C GLY A 31 4.27 5.19 8.42
N VAL A 32 4.56 3.94 8.02
CA VAL A 32 5.13 2.92 8.93
C VAL A 32 6.52 3.35 9.44
N LEU A 33 7.35 3.93 8.57
CA LEU A 33 8.68 4.43 8.95
C LEU A 33 8.59 5.69 9.82
N GLU A 34 7.69 6.61 9.50
CA GLU A 34 7.46 7.84 10.27
C GLU A 34 7.02 7.51 11.70
N SER A 35 6.05 6.62 11.89
CA SER A 35 5.62 6.21 13.23
C SER A 35 6.70 5.49 14.03
N TYR A 36 7.64 4.79 13.37
CA TYR A 36 8.81 4.22 14.04
C TYR A 36 9.80 5.30 14.49
N VAL A 37 10.14 6.25 13.60
CA VAL A 37 11.09 7.34 13.90
C VAL A 37 10.55 8.30 14.96
N LEU A 38 9.23 8.51 14.98
CA LEU A 38 8.55 9.36 15.97
C LEU A 38 8.31 8.65 17.31
N GLU A 39 8.77 7.40 17.46
CA GLU A 39 8.55 6.56 18.65
C GLU A 39 7.06 6.39 19.01
N GLU A 40 6.15 6.60 18.05
CA GLU A 40 4.71 6.38 18.21
C GLU A 40 4.38 4.88 18.29
N VAL A 41 5.28 4.06 17.76
CA VAL A 41 5.22 2.60 17.78
C VAL A 41 6.48 2.07 18.45
N ASP A 42 6.32 1.54 19.66
CA ASP A 42 7.39 0.84 20.40
C ASP A 42 7.58 -0.56 19.80
N SER A 43 8.37 -0.61 18.72
CA SER A 43 8.60 -1.81 17.93
C SER A 43 10.03 -1.81 17.42
N ASP A 44 10.65 -2.98 17.29
CA ASP A 44 12.00 -3.09 16.77
C ASP A 44 12.05 -2.93 15.23
N ILE A 45 13.25 -2.68 14.72
CA ILE A 45 13.49 -2.50 13.28
C ILE A 45 13.03 -3.72 12.46
N GLU A 46 13.09 -4.91 13.05
CA GLU A 46 12.72 -6.17 12.39
C GLU A 46 11.19 -6.28 12.20
N ALA A 47 10.41 -5.87 13.21
CA ALA A 47 8.96 -5.80 13.13
C ALA A 47 8.50 -4.72 12.14
N VAL A 48 9.16 -3.57 12.09
CA VAL A 48 8.90 -2.52 11.10
C VAL A 48 9.19 -3.03 9.68
N ALA A 49 10.33 -3.68 9.48
CA ALA A 49 10.68 -4.29 8.19
C ALA A 49 9.66 -5.36 7.77
N THR A 50 9.17 -6.16 8.72
CA THR A 50 8.13 -7.16 8.47
C THR A 50 6.82 -6.53 8.03
N GLN A 51 6.38 -5.44 8.67
CA GLN A 51 5.15 -4.73 8.28
C GLN A 51 5.27 -4.14 6.87
N VAL A 52 6.42 -3.56 6.53
CA VAL A 52 6.71 -3.09 5.18
C VAL A 52 6.63 -4.25 4.18
N VAL A 53 7.33 -5.36 4.43
CA VAL A 53 7.29 -6.54 3.54
C VAL A 53 5.87 -7.10 3.38
N GLN A 54 5.06 -7.09 4.44
CA GLN A 54 3.65 -7.50 4.37
C GLN A 54 2.82 -6.59 3.46
N LEU A 55 3.08 -5.28 3.42
CA LEU A 55 2.44 -4.37 2.47
C LEU A 55 2.77 -4.75 1.02
N TYR A 56 4.00 -5.15 0.73
CA TYR A 56 4.38 -5.62 -0.61
C TYR A 56 3.79 -7.00 -0.92
N THR A 57 3.87 -7.96 0.01
CA THR A 57 3.48 -9.36 -0.25
C THR A 57 1.98 -9.60 -0.28
N LYS A 58 1.18 -8.87 0.52
CA LYS A 58 -0.29 -8.92 0.37
C LYS A 58 -0.76 -8.43 -0.99
N VAL A 59 0.03 -7.57 -1.64
CA VAL A 59 -0.39 -6.97 -2.91
C VAL A 59 0.22 -7.66 -4.15
N ILE A 60 1.42 -8.24 -4.06
CA ILE A 60 2.04 -8.97 -5.19
C ILE A 60 1.42 -10.36 -5.41
N LYS A 61 0.71 -10.93 -4.41
CA LYS A 61 0.06 -12.26 -4.51
C LYS A 61 -1.42 -12.24 -4.95
N THR A 62 -1.95 -11.10 -5.36
CA THR A 62 -3.30 -11.01 -5.95
C THR A 62 -3.19 -10.73 -7.45
#